data_AF-A0A519WTH9-F1
#
_entry.id   AF-A0A519WTH9-F1
#
_cell.length_a   1.000
_cell.length_b   1.000
_cell.length_c   1.000
_cell.angle_alpha   90.00
_cell.angle_beta   90.00
_cell.angle_gamma   90.00
#
_symmetry.space_group_name_H-M   'P 1'
#
loop_
_entity.id
_entity.type
_entity.pdbx_description
1 polymer ?
#
loop_
_entity_poly.entity_id
_entity_poly.type
_entity_poly.pdbx_seq_one_letter_code
_entity_poly.pdbx_strand_id
1 'polypeptide(L)' 'MLSQVQIDYFDNLPIGKVVQLDQAKDPELFKQAAFDYIDLYGHRIGFVQDYTAITKYAPIPTTWLERAEIKNI' A
#
# COMPACT_ATOMS: atom_id res chain seq x y z
N MET A 1 3.30 -12.84 -8.59
CA MET A 1 4.51 -12.04 -8.94
C MET A 1 4.04 -10.84 -9.73
N LEU A 2 4.29 -9.65 -9.21
CA LEU A 2 3.85 -8.41 -9.84
C LEU A 2 4.69 -8.07 -11.08
N SER A 3 4.02 -7.54 -12.10
CA SER A 3 4.70 -6.86 -13.20
C SER A 3 5.15 -5.45 -12.78
N GLN A 4 6.16 -4.90 -13.48
CA GLN A 4 6.66 -3.55 -13.20
C GLN A 4 5.55 -2.48 -13.28
N VAL A 5 4.62 -2.61 -14.24
CA VAL A 5 3.48 -1.68 -14.39
C VAL A 5 2.57 -1.68 -13.16
N GLN A 6 2.38 -2.84 -12.52
CA GLN A 6 1.58 -2.94 -11.30
C GLN A 6 2.31 -2.27 -10.11
N ILE A 7 3.62 -2.47 -10.01
CA ILE A 7 4.45 -1.82 -8.98
C ILE A 7 4.38 -0.30 -9.15
N ASP A 8 4.63 0.19 -10.37
CA ASP A 8 4.62 1.62 -10.71
C ASP A 8 3.24 2.24 -10.41
N TYR A 9 2.16 1.51 -10.65
CA TYR A 9 0.82 1.97 -10.32
C TYR A 9 0.67 2.26 -8.82
N PHE A 10 1.02 1.30 -7.95
CA PHE A 10 0.90 1.47 -6.50
C PHE A 10 1.88 2.52 -5.96
N ASP A 11 3.11 2.56 -6.49
CA ASP A 11 4.12 3.56 -6.11
C ASP A 11 3.70 4.99 -6.48
N ASN A 12 2.92 5.19 -7.55
CA ASN A 12 2.47 6.51 -7.97
C ASN A 12 1.09 6.91 -7.45
N LEU A 13 0.43 6.07 -6.65
CA LEU A 13 -0.82 6.48 -6.00
C LEU A 13 -0.58 7.73 -5.13
N PRO A 14 -1.49 8.72 -5.15
CA PRO A 14 -1.47 9.82 -4.19
C PRO A 14 -1.75 9.30 -2.77
N ILE A 15 -1.04 9.86 -1.79
CA ILE A 15 -1.26 9.56 -0.37
C ILE A 15 -2.70 9.89 0.02
N GLY A 16 -3.35 8.99 0.76
CA GLY A 16 -4.74 9.14 1.20
C GLY A 16 -5.79 8.92 0.11
N LYS A 17 -5.39 8.70 -1.16
CA LYS A 17 -6.34 8.35 -2.22
C LYS A 17 -6.94 6.99 -1.91
N VAL A 18 -8.26 6.88 -1.98
CA VAL A 18 -8.99 5.61 -1.90
C VAL A 18 -9.28 5.15 -3.32
N VAL A 19 -8.87 3.93 -3.64
CA VAL A 19 -9.15 3.28 -4.92
C VAL A 19 -10.05 2.08 -4.65
N GLN A 20 -11.24 2.08 -5.26
CA GLN A 20 -12.17 0.96 -5.16
C GLN A 20 -11.72 -0.19 -6.06
N LEU A 21 -11.76 -1.42 -5.57
CA LEU A 21 -11.30 -2.60 -6.32
C LEU A 21 -12.23 -2.92 -7.51
N ASP A 22 -13.52 -2.59 -7.40
CA ASP A 22 -14.55 -2.82 -8.41
C ASP A 22 -14.39 -1.95 -9.67
N GLN A 23 -13.60 -0.88 -9.59
CA GLN A 23 -13.25 -0.03 -10.74
C GLN A 23 -12.24 -0.71 -11.67
N ALA A 24 -11.56 -1.76 -11.22
CA ALA A 24 -10.66 -2.53 -12.07
C ALA A 24 -11.46 -3.41 -13.04
N LYS A 25 -10.92 -3.60 -14.24
CA LYS A 25 -11.48 -4.54 -15.22
C LYS A 25 -11.57 -5.97 -14.67
N ASP A 26 -10.66 -6.33 -13.78
CA ASP A 26 -10.61 -7.60 -13.07
C ASP A 26 -10.37 -7.33 -11.57
N PRO A 27 -11.45 -7.24 -10.76
CA PRO A 27 -11.34 -6.92 -9.33
C PRO A 27 -10.59 -7.96 -8.52
N GLU A 28 -10.71 -9.25 -8.85
CA GLU A 28 -10.02 -10.33 -8.14
C GLU A 28 -8.52 -10.28 -8.40
N LEU A 29 -8.13 -10.10 -9.66
CA LEU A 29 -6.72 -9.94 -10.02
C LEU A 29 -6.11 -8.68 -9.41
N PHE A 30 -6.87 -7.57 -9.38
CA PHE A 30 -6.42 -6.34 -8.75
C PHE A 30 -6.26 -6.49 -7.23
N LYS A 31 -7.18 -7.22 -6.57
CA LYS A 31 -7.07 -7.57 -5.15
C LYS A 31 -5.83 -8.41 -4.87
N GLN A 32 -5.58 -9.44 -5.68
CA GLN A 32 -4.38 -10.26 -5.55
C GLN A 32 -3.10 -9.44 -5.75
N ALA A 33 -3.08 -8.54 -6.74
CA ALA A 33 -1.94 -7.66 -6.96
C ALA A 33 -1.68 -6.72 -5.76
N ALA A 34 -2.74 -6.19 -5.14
CA ALA A 34 -2.61 -5.39 -3.93
C ALA A 34 -2.07 -6.21 -2.74
N PHE A 35 -2.49 -7.48 -2.59
CA PHE A 35 -1.90 -8.38 -1.60
C PHE A 35 -0.41 -8.65 -1.86
N ASP A 36 -0.06 -9.04 -3.09
CA ASP A 36 1.34 -9.28 -3.49
C ASP A 36 2.20 -8.02 -3.24
N TYR A 37 1.66 -6.82 -3.47
CA TYR A 37 2.40 -5.57 -3.26
C TYR A 37 2.61 -5.28 -1.78
N ILE A 38 1.59 -5.49 -0.94
CA ILE A 38 1.71 -5.33 0.52
C ILE A 38 2.72 -6.32 1.09
N ASP A 39 2.74 -7.55 0.61
CA ASP A 39 3.71 -8.57 1.03
C ASP A 39 5.15 -8.17 0.69
N LEU A 40 5.38 -7.64 -0.52
CA LEU A 40 6.72 -7.24 -0.99
C LEU A 40 7.23 -5.92 -0.41
N TYR A 41 6.36 -4.91 -0.28
CA TYR A 41 6.74 -3.53 0.04
C TYR A 41 6.22 -3.02 1.39
N GLY A 42 5.48 -3.86 2.12
CA GLY A 42 4.95 -3.55 3.45
C GLY A 42 3.84 -2.49 3.42
N HIS A 43 3.81 -1.66 4.47
CA HIS A 43 2.73 -0.73 4.81
C HIS A 43 2.65 0.54 3.93
N ARG A 44 3.01 0.45 2.64
CA ARG A 44 2.86 1.60 1.72
C ARG A 44 1.42 1.80 1.28
N ILE A 45 0.68 0.71 1.12
CA ILE A 45 -0.76 0.71 0.88
C ILE A 45 -1.44 -0.23 1.89
N GLY A 46 -2.75 -0.14 2.02
CA GLY A 46 -3.54 -1.09 2.79
C GLY A 46 -4.99 -1.15 2.35
N PHE A 47 -5.63 -2.28 2.66
CA PHE A 47 -7.06 -2.47 2.43
C PHE A 47 -7.89 -1.69 3.44
N VAL A 48 -8.98 -1.11 2.95
CA VAL A 48 -9.99 -0.39 3.73
C VAL A 48 -11.39 -0.80 3.27
N GLN A 49 -12.43 -0.38 3.99
CA GLN A 49 -13.83 -0.64 3.64
C GLN A 49 -14.09 -2.14 3.41
N ASP A 50 -13.84 -2.97 4.42
CA ASP A 50 -14.07 -4.43 4.34
C ASP A 50 -13.38 -5.12 3.15
N TYR A 51 -12.16 -4.68 2.83
CA TYR A 51 -11.36 -5.18 1.69
C TYR A 51 -11.98 -4.92 0.32
N THR A 52 -12.83 -3.89 0.16
CA THR A 52 -13.37 -3.45 -1.14
C THR A 52 -12.58 -2.30 -1.77
N ALA A 53 -11.65 -1.70 -1.02
CA ALA A 53 -10.81 -0.61 -1.49
C ALA A 53 -9.40 -0.68 -0.92
N ILE A 54 -8.47 0.04 -1.54
CA ILE A 54 -7.13 0.28 -1.03
C ILE A 54 -6.88 1.77 -0.83
N THR A 55 -5.98 2.10 0.09
CA THR A 55 -5.44 3.45 0.24
C THR A 55 -3.94 3.43 0.39
N LYS A 56 -3.28 4.50 -0.08
CA LYS A 56 -1.85 4.69 0.14
C LYS A 56 -1.62 5.47 1.42
N TYR A 57 -0.82 4.92 2.33
CA TYR A 57 -0.48 5.57 3.58
C TYR A 57 0.61 6.62 3.38
N ALA A 58 0.63 7.62 4.27
CA ALA A 58 1.76 8.52 4.34
C ALA A 58 3.00 7.73 4.77
N PRO A 59 4.19 8.03 4.24
CA PRO A 59 5.41 7.42 4.74
C PRO A 59 5.53 7.70 6.23
N ILE A 60 5.90 6.68 7.00
CA ILE A 60 6.20 6.85 8.42
C ILE A 60 7.39 7.81 8.50
N PRO A 61 7.27 8.96 9.17
CA PRO A 61 8.39 9.90 9.23
C PRO A 61 9.56 9.22 9.94
N THR A 62 10.75 9.28 9.34
CA THR A 62 11.97 8.67 9.88
C THR A 62 12.33 9.18 11.27
N THR A 63 11.92 10.40 11.62
CA THR A 63 12.08 10.99 12.96
C THR A 63 11.35 10.21 14.07
N TRP A 64 10.35 9.40 13.73
CA TRP A 64 9.65 8.52 14.67
C TRP A 64 10.39 7.21 14.90
N LEU A 65 11.13 6.73 13.88
CA LEU A 65 12.01 5.56 14.00
C LEU A 65 13.24 5.90 14.87
N GLU A 66 13.87 7.05 14.64
CA GLU A 66 15.03 7.52 15.42
C GLU A 66 14.70 7.69 16.92
N ARG A 67 13.49 8.16 17.27
CA ARG A 67 13.06 8.30 18.67
C ARG A 67 12.81 6.97 19.39
N ALA A 68 12.48 5.90 18.67
CA ALA A 68 12.30 4.58 19.25
C ALA A 68 13.66 3.94 19.62
N GLU A 69 14.69 4.18 18.82
CA GLU A 69 16.05 3.69 19.10
C GLU A 69 16.73 4.43 20.26
N ILE A 70 16.46 5.72 20.44
CA ILE A 70 17.06 6.55 21.51
C ILE A 70 16.55 6.17 22.92
N LYS A 71 15.43 5.44 23.05
CA LYS A 71 14.95 4.97 24.37
C LYS A 71 15.59 3.68 24.87
N ASN A 72 16.48 3.06 24.09
CA ASN A 72 17.23 1.86 24.47
C ASN A 72 18.72 2.13 24.80
N ILE A 73 19.09 3.37 25.10
CA ILE A 73 20.44 3.73 25.60
C ILE A 73 20.32 4.32 27.01
#